data_AF-K0SCS9-F1
#
_entry.id   AF-K0SCS9-F1
#
_cell.length_a   1.000
_cell.length_b   1.000
_cell.length_c   1.000
_cell.angle_alpha   90.00
_cell.angle_beta   90.00
_cell.angle_gamma   90.00
#
_symmetry.space_group_name_H-M   'P 1'
#
loop_
_entity.id
_entity.type
_entity.pdbx_description
1 polymer ?
#
loop_
_entity_poly.entity_id
_entity_poly.type
_entity_poly.pdbx_seq_one_letter_code
_entity_poly.pdbx_strand_id
1 'polypeptide(L)'
;LIVGRLDEFDAKKSFSTVVFASTAKTVGSLGSTSQTIDVLNSLDYSGGTTNHRDAINRCRQTLNSGNPSRKKFILVVTDGVSTAPDGVDPESAAEEAAMQAQFLDDAFIIPVFISPFNDFDALSFMSRLSSDGQVFDVTDFESLASLEERLVEQVSCS
;
A
#
# COMPACT_ATOMS: atom_id res chain seq x y z
N LEU A 1 -5.25 -0.65 -14.79
CA LEU A 1 -5.40 -0.42 -13.33
C LEU A 1 -4.95 -1.68 -12.62
N ILE A 2 -4.00 -1.56 -11.70
CA ILE A 2 -3.25 -2.69 -11.12
C ILE A 2 -4.12 -3.83 -10.56
N VAL A 3 -5.25 -3.51 -9.92
CA VAL A 3 -6.17 -4.51 -9.36
C VAL A 3 -6.74 -5.41 -10.46
N GLY A 4 -7.03 -4.86 -11.64
CA GLY A 4 -7.48 -5.65 -12.80
C GLY A 4 -6.41 -6.63 -13.28
N ARG A 5 -5.14 -6.19 -13.34
CA ARG A 5 -4.01 -7.04 -13.75
C ARG A 5 -3.71 -8.12 -12.72
N LEU A 6 -3.78 -7.78 -11.43
CA LEU A 6 -3.66 -8.76 -10.36
C LEU A 6 -4.76 -9.82 -10.43
N ASP A 7 -5.93 -9.53 -10.99
CA ASP A 7 -6.99 -10.53 -11.10
C ASP A 7 -6.72 -11.61 -12.16
N GLU A 8 -5.86 -11.34 -13.14
CA GLU A 8 -5.64 -12.20 -14.31
C GLU A 8 -4.92 -13.52 -13.99
N PHE A 9 -4.09 -13.59 -12.95
CA PHE A 9 -3.40 -14.84 -12.60
C PHE A 9 -4.30 -15.78 -11.79
N ASP A 10 -4.13 -17.09 -11.93
CA ASP A 10 -5.05 -18.08 -11.33
C ASP A 10 -4.87 -18.22 -9.80
N ALA A 11 -5.60 -17.40 -9.05
CA ALA A 11 -5.73 -17.51 -7.60
C ALA A 11 -7.01 -16.83 -7.09
N LYS A 12 -7.49 -17.27 -5.92
CA LYS A 12 -8.59 -16.59 -5.20
C LYS A 12 -8.09 -15.28 -4.58
N LYS A 13 -8.57 -14.16 -5.13
CA LYS A 13 -8.16 -12.81 -4.74
C LYS A 13 -9.32 -12.03 -4.15
N SER A 14 -8.98 -11.08 -3.29
CA SER A 14 -9.91 -10.12 -2.74
C SER A 14 -9.13 -8.91 -2.29
N PHE A 15 -9.69 -7.72 -2.47
CA PHE A 15 -8.98 -6.48 -2.23
C PHE A 15 -9.79 -5.60 -1.30
N SER A 16 -9.11 -4.89 -0.41
CA SER A 16 -9.67 -3.80 0.36
C SER A 16 -8.96 -2.52 -0.03
N THR A 17 -9.68 -1.41 -0.08
CA THR A 17 -9.12 -0.09 -0.39
C THR A 17 -9.07 0.75 0.87
N VAL A 18 -7.86 1.19 1.22
CA VAL A 18 -7.61 2.17 2.28
C VAL A 18 -7.08 3.44 1.62
N VAL A 19 -7.72 4.56 1.92
CA VAL A 19 -7.20 5.89 1.58
C VAL A 19 -6.66 6.54 2.84
N PHE A 20 -5.63 7.35 2.70
CA PHE A 20 -5.01 8.00 3.84
C PHE A 20 -4.49 9.39 3.49
N ALA A 21 -4.48 10.24 4.50
CA ALA A 21 -3.77 11.50 4.56
C ALA A 21 -3.34 11.68 6.03
N SER A 22 -3.87 12.68 6.75
CA SER A 22 -3.65 12.80 8.20
C SER A 22 -4.22 11.64 9.01
N THR A 23 -5.26 10.99 8.48
CA THR A 23 -5.86 9.76 9.01
C THR A 23 -6.12 8.79 7.87
N ALA A 24 -6.27 7.51 8.18
CA ALA A 24 -6.62 6.46 7.23
C ALA A 24 -8.07 5.99 7.37
N LYS A 25 -8.71 5.69 6.24
CA LYS A 25 -10.08 5.18 6.17
C LYS A 25 -10.16 4.02 5.18
N THR A 26 -10.81 2.94 5.62
CA THR A 26 -11.26 1.89 4.69
C THR A 26 -12.46 2.41 3.91
N VAL A 27 -12.31 2.51 2.61
CA VAL A 27 -13.37 2.95 1.68
C VAL A 27 -13.90 1.78 0.84
N GLY A 28 -13.19 0.66 0.82
CA GLY A 28 -13.69 -0.63 0.33
C GLY A 28 -13.24 -1.77 1.23
N SER A 29 -14.18 -2.57 1.72
CA SER A 29 -13.87 -3.81 2.45
C SER A 29 -13.35 -4.90 1.49
N LEU A 30 -12.81 -5.99 2.04
CA LEU A 30 -12.35 -7.14 1.24
C LEU A 30 -13.48 -7.64 0.32
N GLY A 31 -13.32 -7.44 -0.98
CA GLY A 31 -14.33 -7.74 -2.00
C GLY A 31 -13.72 -8.18 -3.32
N SER A 32 -14.54 -8.25 -4.37
CA SER A 32 -14.10 -8.58 -5.73
C SER A 32 -13.34 -7.43 -6.39
N THR A 33 -12.58 -7.76 -7.44
CA THR A 33 -11.90 -6.79 -8.31
C THR A 33 -12.84 -5.68 -8.81
N SER A 34 -14.04 -6.04 -9.28
CA SER A 34 -15.03 -5.08 -9.77
C SER A 34 -15.44 -4.08 -8.69
N GLN A 35 -15.76 -4.55 -7.48
CA GLN A 35 -16.12 -3.69 -6.35
C GLN A 35 -14.98 -2.73 -5.98
N THR A 36 -13.74 -3.21 -6.03
CA THR A 36 -12.56 -2.40 -5.76
C THR A 36 -12.34 -1.34 -6.83
N ILE A 37 -12.52 -1.68 -8.12
CA ILE A 37 -12.45 -0.71 -9.22
C ILE A 37 -13.52 0.37 -9.06
N ASP A 38 -14.75 0.00 -8.70
CA ASP A 38 -15.82 0.97 -8.46
C ASP A 38 -15.47 1.93 -7.32
N VAL A 39 -14.92 1.41 -6.22
CA VAL A 39 -14.43 2.24 -5.09
C VAL A 39 -13.33 3.19 -5.56
N LEU A 40 -12.32 2.69 -6.29
CA LEU A 40 -11.19 3.49 -6.77
C LEU A 40 -11.63 4.62 -7.70
N ASN A 41 -12.60 4.37 -8.58
CA ASN A 41 -13.15 5.38 -9.49
C ASN A 41 -13.98 6.46 -8.77
N SER A 42 -14.35 6.24 -7.51
CA SER A 42 -15.17 7.16 -6.70
C SER A 42 -14.37 7.97 -5.68
N LEU A 43 -13.03 7.82 -5.66
CA LEU A 43 -12.21 8.46 -4.64
C LEU A 43 -12.03 9.95 -4.92
N ASP A 44 -12.38 10.76 -3.93
CA ASP A 44 -12.05 12.18 -3.89
C ASP A 44 -10.74 12.40 -3.12
N TYR A 45 -9.88 13.26 -3.66
CA TYR A 45 -8.67 13.69 -2.97
C TYR A 45 -9.03 14.47 -1.71
N SER A 46 -8.52 14.00 -0.56
CA SER A 46 -8.87 14.56 0.75
C SER A 46 -7.91 15.63 1.27
N GLY A 47 -6.71 15.74 0.70
CA GLY A 47 -5.63 16.60 1.21
C GLY A 47 -5.17 16.24 2.63
N GLY A 48 -4.15 16.93 3.13
CA GLY A 48 -3.64 16.76 4.50
C GLY A 48 -2.17 16.34 4.56
N THR A 49 -1.78 15.77 5.70
CA THR A 49 -0.45 15.19 5.94
C THR A 49 -0.38 13.74 5.45
N THR A 50 0.73 13.06 5.69
CA THR A 50 0.97 11.69 5.22
C THR A 50 1.18 10.76 6.42
N ASN A 51 0.13 10.01 6.80
CA ASN A 51 0.16 9.13 7.98
C ASN A 51 0.26 7.64 7.58
N HIS A 52 1.48 7.20 7.27
CA HIS A 52 1.73 5.80 6.88
C HIS A 52 1.38 4.81 7.99
N ARG A 53 1.62 5.17 9.26
CA ARG A 53 1.28 4.31 10.40
C ARG A 53 -0.20 3.95 10.39
N ASP A 54 -1.06 4.96 10.27
CA ASP A 54 -2.52 4.74 10.30
C ASP A 54 -2.99 3.97 9.06
N ALA A 55 -2.40 4.25 7.90
CA ALA A 55 -2.68 3.51 6.65
C ALA A 55 -2.36 2.02 6.79
N ILE A 56 -1.15 1.68 7.24
CA ILE A 56 -0.71 0.30 7.44
C ILE A 56 -1.58 -0.38 8.50
N ASN A 57 -1.84 0.27 9.64
CA ASN A 57 -2.72 -0.29 10.67
C ASN A 57 -4.14 -0.54 10.17
N ARG A 58 -4.68 0.29 9.29
CA ARG A 58 -5.99 0.06 8.69
C ARG A 58 -5.97 -1.11 7.71
N CYS A 59 -4.92 -1.27 6.93
CA CYS A 59 -4.72 -2.45 6.08
C CYS A 59 -4.62 -3.74 6.93
N ARG A 60 -3.88 -3.72 8.03
CA ARG A 60 -3.79 -4.86 8.96
C ARG A 60 -5.17 -5.27 9.49
N GLN A 61 -6.00 -4.29 9.87
CA GLN A 61 -7.37 -4.54 10.32
C GLN A 61 -8.24 -5.21 9.24
N THR A 62 -8.18 -4.75 7.99
CA THR A 62 -8.96 -5.36 6.90
C THR A 62 -8.46 -6.77 6.61
N LEU A 63 -7.15 -6.97 6.52
CA LEU A 63 -6.54 -8.28 6.27
C LEU A 63 -6.85 -9.30 7.36
N ASN A 64 -6.82 -8.89 8.63
CA ASN A 64 -7.13 -9.78 9.77
C ASN A 64 -8.62 -10.11 9.90
N SER A 65 -9.51 -9.34 9.27
CA SER A 65 -10.93 -9.70 9.12
C SER A 65 -11.19 -10.71 8.00
N GLY A 66 -10.19 -10.98 7.16
CA GLY A 66 -10.25 -11.92 6.05
C GLY A 66 -9.99 -13.37 6.46
N ASN A 67 -9.79 -14.23 5.46
CA ASN A 67 -9.42 -15.62 5.71
C ASN A 67 -7.93 -15.70 6.11
N PRO A 68 -7.60 -16.24 7.30
CA PRO A 68 -6.23 -16.30 7.81
C PRO A 68 -5.30 -17.20 7.00
N SER A 69 -5.81 -18.12 6.18
CA SER A 69 -5.00 -19.04 5.37
C SER A 69 -4.52 -18.45 4.05
N ARG A 70 -4.86 -17.19 3.75
CA ARG A 70 -4.52 -16.53 2.48
C ARG A 70 -3.28 -15.66 2.68
N LYS A 71 -2.39 -15.66 1.68
CA LYS A 71 -1.29 -14.70 1.61
C LYS A 71 -1.85 -13.28 1.67
N LYS A 72 -1.20 -12.42 2.45
CA LYS A 72 -1.60 -11.04 2.69
C LYS A 72 -0.59 -10.10 2.06
N PHE A 73 -1.10 -9.14 1.32
CA PHE A 73 -0.28 -8.13 0.66
C PHE A 73 -0.80 -6.74 1.02
N ILE A 74 0.13 -5.81 1.24
CA ILE A 74 -0.14 -4.39 1.41
C ILE A 74 0.61 -3.66 0.29
N LEU A 75 -0.12 -3.15 -0.70
CA LEU A 75 0.44 -2.24 -1.70
C LEU A 75 0.28 -0.80 -1.19
N VAL A 76 1.39 -0.14 -0.88
CA VAL A 76 1.40 1.25 -0.38
C VAL A 76 1.78 2.17 -1.54
N VAL A 77 0.83 2.98 -2.02
CA VAL A 77 1.08 3.97 -3.09
C VAL A 77 1.08 5.37 -2.47
N THR A 78 2.17 6.11 -2.63
CA THR A 78 2.34 7.45 -2.01
C THR A 78 3.31 8.31 -2.82
N ASP A 79 3.23 9.63 -2.65
CA ASP A 79 4.13 10.63 -3.24
C ASP A 79 5.00 11.36 -2.20
N GLY A 80 4.91 10.98 -0.93
CA GLY A 80 5.68 11.59 0.14
C GLY A 80 6.00 10.65 1.29
N VAL A 81 6.89 11.10 2.17
CA VAL A 81 7.28 10.40 3.41
C VAL A 81 6.29 10.65 4.54
N SER A 82 6.41 9.88 5.62
CA SER A 82 5.54 10.03 6.79
C SER A 82 5.73 11.39 7.46
N THR A 83 4.63 12.13 7.65
CA THR A 83 4.60 13.43 8.35
C THR A 83 3.56 13.46 9.48
N ALA A 84 2.89 12.33 9.73
CA ALA A 84 1.95 12.14 10.82
C ALA A 84 2.04 10.71 11.39
N PRO A 85 1.59 10.47 12.63
CA PRO A 85 0.93 11.41 13.55
C PRO A 85 1.86 12.50 14.12
N ASP A 86 1.27 13.52 14.73
CA ASP A 86 2.00 14.44 15.59
C ASP A 86 2.37 13.80 16.95
N GLY A 87 3.41 14.32 17.59
CA GLY A 87 3.80 13.96 18.96
C GLY A 87 4.71 12.72 19.08
N VAL A 88 5.04 12.08 17.97
CA VAL A 88 6.08 11.05 17.84
C VAL A 88 6.86 11.27 16.55
N ASP A 89 7.97 10.56 16.35
CA ASP A 89 8.65 10.55 15.06
C ASP A 89 7.81 9.81 14.01
N PRO A 90 7.31 10.48 12.95
CA PRO A 90 6.36 9.88 12.01
C PRO A 90 6.91 8.71 11.20
N GLU A 91 8.20 8.73 10.87
CA GLU A 91 8.85 7.65 10.12
C GLU A 91 9.02 6.41 10.99
N SER A 92 9.56 6.56 12.20
CA SER A 92 9.70 5.47 13.17
C SER A 92 8.34 4.84 13.50
N ALA A 93 7.30 5.66 13.61
CA ALA A 93 5.95 5.22 13.86
C ALA A 93 5.36 4.40 12.68
N ALA A 94 5.74 4.74 11.44
CA ALA A 94 5.37 3.98 10.25
C ALA A 94 6.15 2.65 10.16
N GLU A 95 7.44 2.68 10.43
CA GLU A 95 8.31 1.50 10.49
C GLU A 95 7.82 0.49 11.54
N GLU A 96 7.38 0.95 12.71
CA GLU A 96 6.79 0.08 13.72
C GLU A 96 5.52 -0.62 13.22
N ALA A 97 4.62 0.10 12.55
CA ALA A 97 3.43 -0.50 11.96
C ALA A 97 3.77 -1.48 10.83
N ALA A 98 4.79 -1.18 10.01
CA ALA A 98 5.28 -2.06 8.98
C ALA A 98 5.84 -3.36 9.58
N MET A 99 6.71 -3.26 10.61
CA MET A 99 7.21 -4.42 11.33
C MET A 99 6.08 -5.27 11.91
N GLN A 100 5.07 -4.65 12.53
CA GLN A 100 3.93 -5.40 13.06
C GLN A 100 3.13 -6.11 11.96
N ALA A 101 2.89 -5.47 10.81
CA ALA A 101 2.23 -6.11 9.68
C ALA A 101 3.02 -7.32 9.17
N GLN A 102 4.33 -7.18 9.05
CA GLN A 102 5.21 -8.23 8.53
C GLN A 102 5.35 -9.41 9.51
N PHE A 103 5.68 -9.14 10.77
CA PHE A 103 6.04 -10.20 11.73
C PHE A 103 4.87 -10.75 12.55
N LEU A 104 3.79 -9.98 12.74
CA LEU A 104 2.63 -10.45 13.51
C LEU A 104 1.50 -10.92 12.60
N ASP A 105 1.33 -10.29 11.45
CA ASP A 105 0.21 -10.59 10.55
C ASP A 105 0.62 -11.40 9.31
N ASP A 106 1.92 -11.64 9.10
CA ASP A 106 2.47 -12.33 7.91
C ASP A 106 2.04 -11.62 6.60
N ALA A 107 2.08 -10.28 6.62
CA ALA A 107 1.74 -9.45 5.47
C ALA A 107 2.99 -8.96 4.73
N PHE A 108 3.00 -9.13 3.42
CA PHE A 108 4.07 -8.63 2.55
C PHE A 108 3.75 -7.20 2.09
N ILE A 109 4.65 -6.25 2.36
CA ILE A 109 4.49 -4.84 2.01
C ILE A 109 5.26 -4.53 0.73
N ILE A 110 4.56 -3.95 -0.25
CA ILE A 110 5.08 -3.52 -1.54
C ILE A 110 4.92 -1.99 -1.65
N PRO A 111 6.01 -1.22 -1.48
CA PRO A 111 6.00 0.22 -1.71
C PRO A 111 5.96 0.60 -3.19
N VAL A 112 5.12 1.57 -3.52
CA VAL A 112 5.10 2.29 -4.80
C VAL A 112 5.21 3.78 -4.52
N PHE A 113 6.31 4.39 -4.92
CA PHE A 113 6.61 5.80 -4.70
C PHE A 113 6.46 6.62 -5.99
N ILE A 114 5.84 7.78 -5.88
CA ILE A 114 5.58 8.66 -7.03
C ILE A 114 6.28 9.98 -6.77
N SER A 115 7.32 10.29 -7.54
CA SER A 115 8.01 11.57 -7.39
C SER A 115 8.64 12.01 -8.70
N PRO A 116 8.40 13.27 -9.14
CA PRO A 116 9.04 13.82 -10.34
C PRO A 116 10.55 14.04 -10.16
N PHE A 117 11.06 13.91 -8.94
CA PHE A 117 12.47 14.06 -8.59
C PHE A 117 13.00 12.78 -7.94
N ASN A 118 14.30 12.54 -8.11
CA ASN A 118 14.96 11.47 -7.38
C ASN A 118 15.17 11.88 -5.91
N ASP A 119 14.24 11.48 -5.06
CA ASP A 119 14.27 11.72 -3.62
C ASP A 119 14.85 10.49 -2.91
N PHE A 120 16.18 10.49 -2.74
CA PHE A 120 16.90 9.38 -2.14
C PHE A 120 16.49 9.10 -0.69
N ASP A 121 16.15 10.13 0.08
CA ASP A 121 15.76 9.98 1.47
C ASP A 121 14.36 9.36 1.55
N ALA A 122 13.42 9.80 0.70
CA ALA A 122 12.10 9.18 0.60
C ALA A 122 12.16 7.74 0.11
N LEU A 123 12.97 7.45 -0.91
CA LEU A 123 13.18 6.09 -1.39
C LEU A 123 13.81 5.20 -0.31
N SER A 124 14.76 5.73 0.48
CA SER A 124 15.31 5.02 1.62
C SER A 124 14.25 4.73 2.67
N PHE A 125 13.41 5.71 3.02
CA PHE A 125 12.29 5.52 3.94
C PHE A 125 11.32 4.44 3.44
N MET A 126 10.87 4.52 2.19
CA MET A 126 9.97 3.52 1.60
C MET A 126 10.59 2.13 1.57
N SER A 127 11.90 2.01 1.31
CA SER A 127 12.62 0.74 1.35
C SER A 127 12.61 0.11 2.75
N ARG A 128 12.69 0.91 3.82
CA ARG A 128 12.57 0.42 5.21
C ARG A 128 11.17 -0.08 5.55
N LEU A 129 10.13 0.40 4.87
CA LEU A 129 8.76 -0.14 5.01
C LEU A 129 8.54 -1.44 4.23
N SER A 130 9.35 -1.67 3.19
CA SER A 130 9.23 -2.84 2.30
C SER A 130 9.53 -4.15 3.03
N SER A 131 8.88 -5.23 2.58
CA SER A 131 9.19 -6.58 3.07
C SER A 131 10.48 -7.16 2.50
N ASP A 132 10.92 -6.71 1.32
CA ASP A 132 12.12 -7.22 0.64
C ASP A 132 13.15 -6.13 0.29
N GLY A 133 12.92 -4.92 0.81
CA GLY A 133 13.73 -3.74 0.55
C GLY A 133 13.52 -3.12 -0.85
N GLN A 134 12.73 -3.74 -1.73
CA GLN A 134 12.41 -3.17 -3.04
C GLN A 134 11.38 -2.05 -2.90
N VAL A 135 11.55 -1.02 -3.73
CA VAL A 135 10.60 0.08 -3.91
C VAL A 135 10.37 0.22 -5.41
N PHE A 136 9.12 0.24 -5.83
CA PHE A 136 8.79 0.62 -7.19
C PHE A 136 8.61 2.12 -7.24
N ASP A 137 9.30 2.82 -8.13
CA ASP A 137 9.18 4.26 -8.27
C ASP A 137 8.83 4.69 -9.69
N VAL A 138 8.07 5.77 -9.80
CA VAL A 138 7.68 6.42 -11.06
C VAL A 138 7.69 7.94 -10.89
N THR A 139 7.78 8.67 -12.01
CA THR A 139 7.82 10.13 -12.01
C THR A 139 6.46 10.79 -11.81
N ASP A 140 5.38 10.07 -12.13
CA ASP A 140 4.01 10.58 -12.16
C ASP A 140 3.00 9.42 -12.10
N PHE A 141 1.73 9.77 -11.88
CA PHE A 141 0.64 8.80 -11.80
C PHE A 141 0.36 8.07 -13.11
N GLU A 142 0.61 8.70 -14.27
CA GLU A 142 0.38 8.08 -15.58
C GLU A 142 1.35 6.91 -15.81
N SER A 143 2.57 7.05 -15.29
CA SER A 143 3.64 6.06 -15.37
C SER A 143 3.41 4.82 -14.50
N LEU A 144 2.42 4.82 -13.59
CA LEU A 144 2.05 3.62 -12.81
C LEU A 144 1.66 2.44 -13.70
N ALA A 145 1.11 2.69 -14.89
CA ALA A 145 0.77 1.64 -15.85
C ALA A 145 2.00 0.81 -16.27
N SER A 146 3.20 1.42 -16.26
CA SER A 146 4.46 0.72 -16.59
C SER A 146 4.90 -0.29 -15.53
N LEU A 147 4.37 -0.19 -14.31
CA LEU A 147 4.72 -1.06 -13.19
C LEU A 147 3.83 -2.30 -13.08
N GLU A 148 2.70 -2.34 -13.82
CA GLU A 148 1.67 -3.36 -13.63
C GLU A 148 2.22 -4.79 -13.72
N GLU A 149 3.04 -5.09 -14.74
CA GLU A 149 3.59 -6.43 -14.95
C GLU A 149 4.59 -6.83 -13.84
N ARG A 150 5.47 -5.90 -13.45
CA ARG A 150 6.44 -6.13 -12.37
C ARG A 150 5.77 -6.31 -11.01
N LEU A 151 4.68 -5.59 -10.75
CA LEU A 151 3.92 -5.72 -9.50
C LEU A 151 3.12 -7.02 -9.44
N VAL A 152 2.59 -7.49 -10.58
CA VAL A 152 2.00 -8.82 -10.68
C VAL A 152 3.05 -9.90 -10.41
N GLU A 153 4.24 -9.77 -11.00
CA GLU A 153 5.35 -10.70 -10.76
C GLU A 153 5.71 -10.75 -9.26
N GLN A 154 5.87 -9.59 -8.63
CA GLN A 154 6.16 -9.48 -7.19
C GLN A 154 5.13 -10.23 -6.34
N VAL A 155 3.84 -10.02 -6.57
CA VAL A 155 2.77 -10.69 -5.81
C VAL A 155 2.72 -12.19 -6.09
N SER A 156 3.02 -12.62 -7.32
CA SER A 156 2.96 -14.02 -7.72
C SER A 156 4.13 -14.87 -7.20
N CYS A 157 5.31 -14.26 -7.04
CA CYS A 157 6.55 -14.93 -6.67
C CYS A 157 6.91 -14.80 -5.18
N SER A 158 6.26 -13.90 -4.45
CA SER A 158 6.36 -13.78 -2.97
C SER A 158 5.58 -14.87 -2.26
#